data_AF-A0A496XVW0-F1
#
_entry.id   AF-A0A496XVW0-F1
#
_cell.length_a   1.000
_cell.length_b   1.000
_cell.length_c   1.000
_cell.angle_alpha   90.00
_cell.angle_beta   90.00
_cell.angle_gamma   90.00
#
_symmetry.space_group_name_H-M   'P 1'
#
loop_
_entity.id
_entity.type
_entity.pdbx_description
1 polymer ?
#
loop_
_entity_poly.entity_id
_entity_poly.type
_entity_poly.pdbx_seq_one_letter_code
_entity_poly.pdbx_strand_id
1 'polypeptide(L)'
;MTDESNTKNEEISEKYDKFFKELKEFKKEQEKQKQRGHNNYNVMSVLRKPTEEVGMHSRFIFSLLNTNGKHFQGDLFLKLFIKHALKMDDDMGDIVSVKREDSTDENKRVDFVIKTSNYIIGIEMKVNHHDSKYQMSDYFTYLKQEAKKDGIDEQNVKIFYLTKTGKKASKDSLEYRNKTSLASSENETMEDSDYTRISFRKHILDWLKECQKEVSNITNLNEVLRQYIEVVQMVNKEYKGKIMTIIDYLKNINDDSKRNDYINILNSTKNEYSRAKAKLKKDFFKGNLVDYLSIKLKEDKDWKCWNVELGGEINKIDIKYKTHIKFFKNKDWKVVYWLRFHNNDMNSLYWAVARLTDKLDLTNINNEIKNNGLICSHKQTRTSILWKFSDFDLDKNIHLLIEEKAEKYDELSKNILNEFKNTIGLLKENYKTTIDDINKKIIQNDPI
;
A
#
# COMPACT_ATOMS: atom_id res chain seq x y z
N MET A 1 -11.24 -51.38 21.87
CA MET A 1 -11.63 -50.22 21.06
C MET A 1 -11.66 -48.91 21.87
N THR A 2 -12.02 -48.90 23.15
CA THR A 2 -12.01 -47.70 24.01
C THR A 2 -10.61 -47.30 24.53
N ASP A 3 -9.73 -48.27 24.80
CA ASP A 3 -8.39 -47.97 25.34
C ASP A 3 -7.44 -47.38 24.28
N GLU A 4 -7.41 -47.94 23.06
CA GLU A 4 -6.59 -47.43 21.96
C GLU A 4 -6.96 -45.99 21.54
N SER A 5 -8.25 -45.62 21.64
CA SER A 5 -8.70 -44.25 21.35
C SER A 5 -8.28 -43.24 22.41
N ASN A 6 -8.22 -43.66 23.68
CA ASN A 6 -7.78 -42.79 24.77
C ASN A 6 -6.26 -42.56 24.70
N THR A 7 -5.47 -43.61 24.49
CA THR A 7 -4.01 -43.50 24.35
C THR A 7 -3.62 -42.58 23.19
N LYS A 8 -4.31 -42.69 22.05
CA LYS A 8 -4.04 -41.83 20.88
C LYS A 8 -4.39 -40.35 21.12
N ASN A 9 -5.42 -40.06 21.91
CA ASN A 9 -5.79 -38.69 22.27
C ASN A 9 -4.80 -38.08 23.28
N GLU A 10 -4.30 -38.88 24.22
CA GLU A 10 -3.25 -38.49 25.16
C GLU A 10 -1.95 -38.17 24.43
N GLU A 11 -1.50 -39.03 23.51
CA GLU A 11 -0.31 -38.79 22.68
C GLU A 11 -0.42 -37.49 21.86
N ILE A 12 -1.60 -37.20 21.31
CA ILE A 12 -1.84 -35.95 20.59
C ILE A 12 -1.74 -34.77 21.57
N SER A 13 -2.39 -34.82 22.73
CA SER A 13 -2.33 -33.75 23.73
C SER A 13 -0.90 -33.43 24.15
N GLU A 14 -0.10 -34.46 24.42
CA GLU A 14 1.32 -34.29 24.78
C GLU A 14 2.13 -33.58 23.70
N LYS A 15 1.87 -33.87 22.41
CA LYS A 15 2.52 -33.17 21.30
C LYS A 15 2.16 -31.69 21.26
N TYR A 16 0.90 -31.32 21.50
CA TYR A 16 0.46 -29.92 21.57
C TYR A 16 1.10 -29.21 22.76
N ASP A 17 1.10 -29.81 23.95
CA ASP A 17 1.71 -29.22 25.15
C ASP A 17 3.21 -28.98 24.98
N LYS A 18 3.91 -29.97 24.42
CA LYS A 18 5.33 -29.85 24.08
C LYS A 18 5.57 -28.72 23.09
N PHE A 19 4.79 -28.65 22.01
CA PHE A 19 4.89 -27.59 21.02
C PHE A 19 4.69 -26.20 21.64
N PHE A 20 3.63 -25.99 22.43
CA PHE A 20 3.36 -24.69 23.04
C PHE A 20 4.39 -24.29 24.08
N LYS A 21 4.94 -25.25 24.84
CA LYS A 21 6.06 -25.01 25.76
C LYS A 21 7.30 -24.54 25.02
N GLU A 22 7.73 -25.25 23.99
CA GLU A 22 8.92 -24.89 23.21
C GLU A 22 8.70 -23.60 22.41
N LEU A 23 7.49 -23.35 21.91
CA LEU A 23 7.14 -22.09 21.25
C LEU A 23 7.25 -20.90 22.23
N LYS A 24 6.84 -21.07 23.48
CA LYS A 24 7.01 -20.07 24.53
C LYS A 24 8.48 -19.80 24.83
N GLU A 25 9.31 -20.83 24.88
CA GLU A 25 10.76 -20.71 25.06
C GLU A 25 11.41 -20.00 23.86
N PHE A 26 11.06 -20.39 22.63
CA PHE A 26 11.47 -19.70 21.41
C PHE A 26 11.11 -18.21 21.45
N LYS A 27 9.90 -17.85 21.89
CA LYS A 27 9.49 -16.44 22.03
C LYS A 27 10.34 -15.68 23.05
N LYS A 28 10.68 -16.31 24.19
CA LYS A 28 11.58 -15.69 25.17
C LYS A 28 12.98 -15.48 24.59
N GLU A 29 13.50 -16.45 23.86
CA GLU A 29 14.82 -16.32 23.22
C GLU A 29 14.81 -15.25 22.12
N GLN A 30 13.73 -15.17 21.33
CA GLN A 30 13.52 -14.12 20.35
C GLN A 30 13.58 -12.72 21.00
N GLU A 31 12.99 -12.51 22.19
CA GLU A 31 13.10 -11.24 22.92
C GLU A 31 14.51 -10.95 23.41
N LYS A 32 15.24 -11.94 23.92
CA LYS A 32 16.66 -11.77 24.33
C LYS A 32 17.54 -11.39 23.15
N GLN A 33 17.34 -12.03 21.99
CA GLN A 33 18.06 -11.72 20.76
C GLN A 33 17.81 -10.28 20.30
N LYS A 34 16.56 -9.80 20.37
CA LYS A 34 16.23 -8.40 20.07
C LYS A 34 17.00 -7.43 20.96
N GLN A 35 17.07 -7.70 22.27
CA GLN A 35 17.82 -6.88 23.23
C GLN A 35 19.34 -6.88 22.96
N ARG A 36 19.88 -7.96 22.40
CA ARG A 36 21.31 -8.09 22.03
C ARG A 36 21.66 -7.51 20.66
N GLY A 37 20.74 -6.84 19.97
CA GLY A 37 20.99 -6.20 18.68
C GLY A 37 20.49 -6.97 17.45
N HIS A 38 19.91 -8.17 17.60
CA HIS A 38 19.18 -8.86 16.53
C HIS A 38 17.76 -8.33 16.41
N ASN A 39 17.66 -7.02 16.17
CA ASN A 39 16.41 -6.31 16.01
C ASN A 39 16.41 -5.55 14.67
N ASN A 40 15.23 -5.08 14.27
CA ASN A 40 15.06 -4.32 13.04
C ASN A 40 15.17 -2.81 13.29
N TYR A 41 15.83 -2.38 14.38
CA TYR A 41 15.98 -0.97 14.67
C TYR A 41 16.91 -0.34 13.63
N ASN A 42 16.37 0.66 12.94
CA ASN A 42 17.12 1.45 11.99
C ASN A 42 16.80 2.93 12.22
N VAL A 43 17.81 3.68 12.67
CA VAL A 43 17.63 5.08 13.10
C VAL A 43 17.12 5.96 11.97
N MET A 44 17.52 5.69 10.72
CA MET A 44 17.06 6.46 9.57
C MET A 44 15.57 6.25 9.33
N SER A 45 15.11 4.99 9.37
CA SER A 45 13.69 4.65 9.18
C SER A 45 12.76 5.18 10.28
N VAL A 46 13.32 5.48 11.46
CA VAL A 46 12.61 6.17 12.56
C VAL A 46 12.42 7.65 12.24
N LEU A 47 13.46 8.29 11.67
CA LEU A 47 13.45 9.73 11.39
C LEU A 47 12.72 10.10 10.09
N ARG A 48 12.75 9.22 9.09
CA ARG A 48 12.20 9.46 7.75
C ARG A 48 11.61 8.18 7.19
N LYS A 49 10.56 8.31 6.37
CA LYS A 49 9.99 7.13 5.71
C LYS A 49 11.05 6.56 4.75
N PRO A 50 11.26 5.22 4.71
CA PRO A 50 12.21 4.63 3.77
C PRO A 50 11.93 5.01 2.32
N THR A 51 10.69 5.34 1.96
CA THR A 51 10.31 5.72 0.59
C THR A 51 10.37 7.22 0.30
N GLU A 52 10.88 8.05 1.23
CA GLU A 52 10.91 9.50 1.09
C GLU A 52 12.06 9.96 0.17
N GLU A 53 11.74 10.34 -1.06
CA GLU A 53 12.74 10.67 -2.09
C GLU A 53 13.68 11.81 -1.67
N VAL A 54 13.13 12.99 -1.34
CA VAL A 54 13.94 14.17 -0.98
C VAL A 54 14.56 14.02 0.42
N GLY A 55 13.73 13.74 1.43
CA GLY A 55 14.15 13.77 2.83
C GLY A 55 15.08 12.62 3.26
N MET A 56 14.97 11.45 2.63
CA MET A 56 15.85 10.30 2.90
C MET A 56 16.95 10.20 1.85
N HIS A 57 16.59 9.89 0.60
CA HIS A 57 17.56 9.45 -0.39
C HIS A 57 18.39 10.59 -0.96
N SER A 58 17.74 11.67 -1.40
CA SER A 58 18.43 12.81 -2.02
C SER A 58 19.45 13.41 -1.05
N ARG A 59 19.01 13.67 0.19
CA ARG A 59 19.87 14.22 1.25
C ARG A 59 21.01 13.29 1.63
N PHE A 60 20.76 12.00 1.83
CA PHE A 60 21.79 11.08 2.28
C PHE A 60 22.83 10.80 1.19
N ILE A 61 22.39 10.53 -0.05
CA ILE A 61 23.29 10.32 -1.18
C ILE A 61 24.16 11.56 -1.38
N PHE A 62 23.57 12.76 -1.44
CA PHE A 62 24.34 13.99 -1.56
C PHE A 62 25.34 14.19 -0.41
N SER A 63 24.99 13.81 0.82
CA SER A 63 25.91 13.93 1.95
C SER A 63 27.18 13.10 1.79
N LEU A 64 27.13 12.00 1.02
CA LEU A 64 28.29 11.19 0.64
C LEU A 64 29.00 11.72 -0.61
N LEU A 65 28.26 12.25 -1.59
CA LEU A 65 28.84 12.77 -2.83
C LEU A 65 29.54 14.13 -2.65
N ASN A 66 29.17 14.89 -1.62
CA ASN A 66 29.80 16.18 -1.33
C ASN A 66 31.23 15.99 -0.84
N THR A 67 32.22 16.37 -1.66
CA THR A 67 33.65 16.24 -1.34
C THR A 67 34.08 17.03 -0.10
N ASN A 68 33.33 18.08 0.25
CA ASN A 68 33.50 18.88 1.47
C ASN A 68 32.52 18.46 2.59
N GLY A 69 31.95 17.25 2.49
CA GLY A 69 31.01 16.71 3.44
C GLY A 69 31.67 16.40 4.79
N LYS A 70 30.85 16.37 5.85
CA LYS A 70 31.28 16.07 7.22
C LYS A 70 31.70 14.59 7.45
N HIS A 71 31.80 13.81 6.38
CA HIS A 71 32.41 12.47 6.43
C HIS A 71 33.95 12.52 6.32
N PHE A 72 34.53 13.64 5.88
CA PHE A 72 35.98 13.86 5.79
C PHE A 72 36.74 12.80 4.98
N GLN A 73 36.09 12.22 3.96
CA GLN A 73 36.72 11.24 3.05
C GLN A 73 37.10 11.84 1.70
N GLY A 74 37.16 13.17 1.60
CA GLY A 74 37.40 13.87 0.33
C GLY A 74 36.44 13.40 -0.77
N ASP A 75 36.99 13.05 -1.92
CA ASP A 75 36.23 12.60 -3.10
C ASP A 75 36.02 11.08 -3.20
N LEU A 76 36.40 10.31 -2.18
CA LEU A 76 36.37 8.85 -2.18
C LEU A 76 35.00 8.29 -2.62
N PHE A 77 33.94 8.69 -1.92
CA PHE A 77 32.59 8.18 -2.20
C PHE A 77 32.06 8.62 -3.55
N LEU A 78 32.44 9.81 -4.03
CA LEU A 78 32.07 10.31 -5.35
C LEU A 78 32.77 9.52 -6.47
N LYS A 79 34.07 9.26 -6.33
CA LYS A 79 34.83 8.40 -7.26
C LYS A 79 34.23 7.00 -7.33
N LEU A 80 33.91 6.41 -6.18
CA LEU A 80 33.22 5.12 -6.13
C LEU A 80 31.82 5.19 -6.75
N PHE A 81 31.11 6.30 -6.61
CA PHE A 81 29.77 6.48 -7.20
C PHE A 81 29.84 6.47 -8.73
N ILE A 82 30.76 7.26 -9.29
CA ILE A 82 30.97 7.32 -10.74
C ILE A 82 31.34 5.94 -11.29
N LYS A 83 32.30 5.27 -10.65
CA LYS A 83 32.76 3.94 -11.08
C LYS A 83 31.69 2.87 -10.93
N HIS A 84 31.06 2.75 -9.75
CA HIS A 84 30.23 1.59 -9.41
C HIS A 84 28.74 1.81 -9.64
N ALA A 85 28.22 3.03 -9.43
CA ALA A 85 26.81 3.35 -9.68
C ALA A 85 26.58 3.79 -11.13
N LEU A 86 27.40 4.72 -11.64
CA LEU A 86 27.24 5.25 -13.00
C LEU A 86 27.90 4.36 -14.07
N LYS A 87 28.81 3.46 -13.67
CA LYS A 87 29.57 2.57 -14.58
C LYS A 87 30.34 3.36 -15.64
N MET A 88 30.90 4.49 -15.23
CA MET A 88 31.79 5.30 -16.05
C MET A 88 33.23 5.02 -15.59
N ASP A 89 34.03 4.48 -16.50
CA ASP A 89 35.45 4.13 -16.28
C ASP A 89 36.41 5.06 -17.05
N ASP A 90 35.88 6.07 -17.76
CA ASP A 90 36.66 7.04 -18.52
C ASP A 90 37.42 8.00 -17.58
N ASP A 91 38.46 8.66 -18.11
CA ASP A 91 39.11 9.79 -17.44
C ASP A 91 38.10 10.93 -17.25
N MET A 92 37.48 10.94 -16.08
CA MET A 92 36.52 11.97 -15.69
C MET A 92 37.16 13.35 -15.59
N GLY A 93 38.49 13.43 -15.51
CA GLY A 93 39.22 14.64 -15.16
C GLY A 93 38.91 15.12 -13.74
N ASP A 94 39.17 16.40 -13.48
CA ASP A 94 39.04 16.97 -12.14
C ASP A 94 37.57 17.19 -11.76
N ILE A 95 37.22 16.87 -10.52
CA ILE A 95 35.88 17.16 -9.97
C ILE A 95 35.77 18.67 -9.75
N VAL A 96 34.86 19.31 -10.49
CA VAL A 96 34.61 20.76 -10.42
C VAL A 96 33.56 21.07 -9.36
N SER A 97 32.40 20.39 -9.43
CA SER A 97 31.33 20.61 -8.43
C SER A 97 30.34 19.45 -8.37
N VAL A 98 29.69 19.32 -7.22
CA VAL A 98 28.51 18.47 -7.04
C VAL A 98 27.41 19.31 -6.41
N LYS A 99 26.25 19.37 -7.08
CA LYS A 99 25.07 20.12 -6.62
C LYS A 99 23.89 19.19 -6.43
N ARG A 100 23.00 19.59 -5.53
CA ARG A 100 21.71 18.95 -5.28
C ARG A 100 20.60 19.95 -5.54
N GLU A 101 19.51 19.50 -6.17
CA GLU A 101 18.35 20.34 -6.49
C GLU A 101 18.76 21.57 -7.33
N ASP A 102 19.62 21.35 -8.34
CA ASP A 102 20.14 22.44 -9.21
C ASP A 102 19.02 22.96 -10.11
N SER A 103 18.74 24.26 -10.01
CA SER A 103 17.56 24.86 -10.65
C SER A 103 17.83 25.14 -12.13
N THR A 104 16.90 24.73 -12.97
CA THR A 104 16.88 25.04 -14.39
C THR A 104 16.14 26.35 -14.64
N ASP A 105 16.32 26.92 -15.85
CA ASP A 105 15.63 28.15 -16.28
C ASP A 105 14.09 28.00 -16.33
N GLU A 106 13.59 26.76 -16.25
CA GLU A 106 12.18 26.38 -16.35
C GLU A 106 11.51 26.14 -14.98
N ASN A 107 12.09 26.66 -13.89
CA ASN A 107 11.65 26.44 -12.51
C ASN A 107 11.57 24.94 -12.10
N LYS A 108 12.31 24.07 -12.80
CA LYS A 108 12.51 22.68 -12.41
C LYS A 108 13.88 22.51 -11.75
N ARG A 109 14.13 21.36 -11.13
CA ARG A 109 15.38 21.09 -10.42
C ARG A 109 15.89 19.70 -10.75
N VAL A 110 17.12 19.62 -11.26
CA VAL A 110 17.80 18.34 -11.43
C VAL A 110 18.22 17.85 -10.04
N ASP A 111 17.87 16.61 -9.68
CA ASP A 111 18.14 16.11 -8.32
C ASP A 111 19.62 16.18 -7.96
N PHE A 112 20.50 15.72 -8.87
CA PHE A 112 21.95 15.93 -8.77
C PHE A 112 22.57 16.39 -10.08
N VAL A 113 23.54 17.29 -9.98
CA VAL A 113 24.45 17.64 -11.08
C VAL A 113 25.88 17.45 -10.60
N ILE A 114 26.63 16.60 -11.29
CA ILE A 114 28.07 16.41 -11.08
C ILE A 114 28.78 17.02 -12.30
N LYS A 115 29.60 18.04 -12.06
CA LYS A 115 30.47 18.63 -13.08
C LYS A 115 31.91 18.20 -12.83
N THR A 116 32.55 17.70 -13.87
CA THR A 116 33.99 17.48 -13.92
C THR A 116 34.59 18.32 -15.05
N SER A 117 35.91 18.35 -15.20
CA SER A 117 36.53 19.05 -16.32
C SER A 117 36.11 18.49 -17.68
N ASN A 118 35.70 17.21 -17.72
CA ASN A 118 35.41 16.51 -18.97
C ASN A 118 33.91 16.24 -19.18
N TYR A 119 33.10 16.17 -18.13
CA TYR A 119 31.68 15.76 -18.22
C TYR A 119 30.74 16.65 -17.40
N ILE A 120 29.49 16.75 -17.86
CA ILE A 120 28.35 17.22 -17.06
C ILE A 120 27.35 16.08 -16.92
N ILE A 121 27.11 15.65 -15.68
CA ILE A 121 26.25 14.52 -15.37
C ILE A 121 25.02 14.98 -14.60
N GLY A 122 23.86 14.80 -15.20
CA GLY A 122 22.56 14.98 -14.55
C GLY A 122 22.00 13.66 -14.02
N ILE A 123 21.44 13.67 -12.82
CA ILE A 123 20.78 12.50 -12.25
C ILE A 123 19.39 12.92 -11.78
N GLU A 124 18.38 12.20 -12.25
CA GLU A 124 17.01 12.30 -11.76
C GLU A 124 16.63 11.04 -11.03
N MET A 125 16.08 11.18 -9.83
CA MET A 125 15.78 10.08 -8.93
C MET A 125 14.28 9.95 -8.73
N LYS A 126 13.74 8.76 -8.98
CA LYS A 126 12.35 8.40 -8.71
C LYS A 126 12.23 7.17 -7.82
N VAL A 127 11.78 7.39 -6.60
CA VAL A 127 11.43 6.32 -5.66
C VAL A 127 9.97 5.95 -5.85
N ASN A 128 9.04 6.83 -5.46
CA ASN A 128 7.60 6.60 -5.57
C ASN A 128 6.87 7.63 -6.44
N HIS A 129 7.49 8.77 -6.74
CA HIS A 129 6.83 9.83 -7.47
C HIS A 129 6.66 9.49 -8.95
N HIS A 130 5.59 10.05 -9.53
CA HIS A 130 5.37 10.03 -10.96
C HIS A 130 6.29 11.04 -11.65
N ASP A 131 6.59 10.79 -12.91
CA ASP A 131 7.40 11.71 -13.70
C ASP A 131 6.60 12.97 -14.01
N SER A 132 7.28 14.12 -14.00
CA SER A 132 6.69 15.38 -14.44
C SER A 132 6.77 15.49 -15.96
N LYS A 133 5.83 16.21 -16.57
CA LYS A 133 5.81 16.45 -18.01
C LYS A 133 7.09 17.17 -18.45
N TYR A 134 7.70 16.72 -19.54
CA TYR A 134 8.91 17.28 -20.15
C TYR A 134 10.13 17.32 -19.23
N GLN A 135 10.15 16.50 -18.16
CA GLN A 135 11.18 16.65 -17.13
C GLN A 135 12.57 16.28 -17.65
N MET A 136 12.69 15.20 -18.41
CA MET A 136 13.99 14.71 -18.88
C MET A 136 14.54 15.52 -20.05
N SER A 137 13.68 15.89 -20.98
CA SER A 137 14.02 16.75 -22.12
C SER A 137 14.48 18.15 -21.69
N ASP A 138 13.80 18.77 -20.71
CA ASP A 138 14.21 20.07 -20.16
C ASP A 138 15.57 19.98 -19.47
N TYR A 139 15.85 18.88 -18.75
CA TYR A 139 17.14 18.68 -18.08
C TYR A 139 18.27 18.46 -19.09
N PHE A 140 18.01 17.68 -20.14
CA PHE A 140 18.99 17.48 -21.20
C PHE A 140 19.36 18.79 -21.91
N THR A 141 18.34 19.59 -22.24
CA THR A 141 18.54 20.91 -22.86
C THR A 141 19.35 21.83 -21.95
N TYR A 142 18.97 21.92 -20.68
CA TYR A 142 19.67 22.73 -19.68
C TYR A 142 21.14 22.30 -19.52
N LEU A 143 21.42 21.01 -19.35
CA LEU A 143 22.79 20.52 -19.15
C LEU A 143 23.67 20.70 -20.38
N LYS A 144 23.12 20.61 -21.60
CA LYS A 144 23.84 20.96 -22.83
C LYS A 144 24.19 22.45 -22.92
N GLN A 145 23.30 23.33 -22.48
CA GLN A 145 23.60 24.76 -22.41
C GLN A 145 24.70 25.05 -21.40
N GLU A 146 24.68 24.38 -20.24
CA GLU A 146 25.75 24.46 -19.25
C GLU A 146 27.08 23.95 -19.80
N ALA A 147 27.07 22.83 -20.54
CA ALA A 147 28.28 22.27 -21.16
C ALA A 147 28.93 23.25 -22.14
N LYS A 148 28.12 23.93 -22.97
CA LYS A 148 28.60 24.98 -23.89
C LYS A 148 29.27 26.14 -23.16
N LYS A 149 28.72 26.58 -22.03
CA LYS A 149 29.31 27.67 -21.23
C LYS A 149 30.66 27.25 -20.64
N ASP A 150 30.77 25.99 -20.24
CA ASP A 150 31.96 25.42 -19.59
C ASP A 150 32.99 24.87 -20.61
N GLY A 151 32.72 24.97 -21.92
CA GLY A 151 33.61 24.46 -22.98
C GLY A 151 33.66 22.93 -23.08
N ILE A 152 32.65 22.24 -22.53
CA ILE A 152 32.52 20.78 -22.55
C ILE A 152 31.67 20.37 -23.75
N ASP A 153 32.11 19.32 -24.45
CA ASP A 153 31.39 18.84 -25.64
C ASP A 153 30.04 18.21 -25.28
N GLU A 154 29.04 18.35 -26.15
CA GLU A 154 27.68 17.90 -25.90
C GLU A 154 27.59 16.39 -25.69
N GLN A 155 28.45 15.57 -26.32
CA GLN A 155 28.46 14.12 -26.09
C GLN A 155 28.91 13.73 -24.67
N ASN A 156 29.56 14.65 -23.96
CA ASN A 156 29.99 14.45 -22.58
C ASN A 156 28.92 14.91 -21.57
N VAL A 157 27.73 15.30 -22.05
CA VAL A 157 26.55 15.45 -21.21
C VAL A 157 25.89 14.09 -21.05
N LYS A 158 25.81 13.58 -19.81
CA LYS A 158 25.19 12.29 -19.50
C LYS A 158 24.01 12.48 -18.54
N ILE A 159 22.88 11.86 -18.85
CA ILE A 159 21.72 11.80 -17.95
C ILE A 159 21.56 10.40 -17.40
N PHE A 160 21.37 10.30 -16.10
CA PHE A 160 21.04 9.07 -15.40
C PHE A 160 19.66 9.17 -14.77
N TYR A 161 18.82 8.16 -15.03
CA TYR A 161 17.50 8.04 -14.43
C TYR A 161 17.54 6.92 -13.38
N LEU A 162 17.57 7.32 -12.10
CA LEU A 162 17.69 6.47 -10.94
C LEU A 162 16.31 6.09 -10.41
N THR A 163 15.94 4.81 -10.53
CA THR A 163 14.68 4.31 -9.97
C THR A 163 14.88 3.15 -9.02
N LYS A 164 13.83 2.64 -8.37
CA LYS A 164 13.96 1.44 -7.52
C LYS A 164 14.63 0.26 -8.25
N THR A 165 14.15 -0.03 -9.46
CA THR A 165 14.50 -1.25 -10.20
C THR A 165 14.97 -1.01 -11.63
N GLY A 166 15.21 0.24 -12.06
CA GLY A 166 15.68 0.56 -13.41
C GLY A 166 14.59 0.65 -14.48
N LYS A 167 13.37 1.08 -14.08
CA LYS A 167 12.27 1.34 -15.03
C LYS A 167 12.63 2.51 -15.97
N LYS A 168 11.93 2.57 -17.11
CA LYS A 168 12.01 3.71 -18.04
C LYS A 168 11.28 4.92 -17.49
N ALA A 169 11.68 6.11 -17.91
CA ALA A 169 10.92 7.33 -17.70
C ALA A 169 9.60 7.29 -18.48
N SER A 170 8.59 8.04 -18.05
CA SER A 170 7.33 8.17 -18.79
C SER A 170 7.53 8.85 -20.14
N LYS A 171 6.67 8.54 -21.12
CA LYS A 171 6.68 9.19 -22.43
C LYS A 171 6.53 10.71 -22.31
N ASP A 172 5.57 11.15 -21.50
CA ASP A 172 5.30 12.57 -21.21
C ASP A 172 6.54 13.31 -20.68
N SER A 173 7.43 12.62 -19.98
CA SER A 173 8.68 13.19 -19.45
C SER A 173 9.77 13.34 -20.51
N LEU A 174 9.71 12.58 -21.60
CA LEU A 174 10.68 12.56 -22.70
C LEU A 174 10.29 13.47 -23.86
N GLU A 175 9.04 13.94 -23.91
CA GLU A 175 8.57 14.89 -24.92
C GLU A 175 9.27 16.26 -24.78
N TYR A 176 9.52 16.95 -25.89
CA TYR A 176 10.02 18.34 -25.87
C TYR A 176 8.85 19.35 -25.89
N ARG A 177 9.03 20.50 -25.22
CA ARG A 177 7.99 21.54 -25.06
C ARG A 177 7.62 22.27 -26.36
N ASN A 178 8.59 22.52 -27.25
CA ASN A 178 8.42 23.40 -28.40
C ASN A 178 8.53 22.62 -29.72
N LYS A 179 7.39 22.24 -30.30
CA LYS A 179 7.27 21.81 -31.71
C LYS A 179 7.28 23.02 -32.66
N THR A 180 8.25 23.93 -32.55
CA THR A 180 8.26 25.17 -33.34
C THR A 180 9.44 25.24 -34.30
N SER A 181 9.11 25.19 -35.60
CA SER A 181 9.77 25.74 -36.80
C SER A 181 11.22 25.38 -37.15
N LEU A 182 11.98 24.75 -36.26
CA LEU A 182 13.34 24.24 -36.55
C LEU A 182 13.44 22.71 -36.37
N ALA A 183 12.39 22.07 -35.88
CA ALA A 183 12.25 20.61 -35.87
C ALA A 183 11.94 20.14 -37.30
N SER A 184 12.94 19.59 -37.97
CA SER A 184 12.80 18.99 -39.30
C SER A 184 12.23 17.57 -39.25
N SER A 185 11.43 17.27 -38.22
CA SER A 185 10.47 16.16 -38.22
C SER A 185 9.41 16.36 -37.14
N GLU A 186 8.15 16.11 -37.48
CA GLU A 186 7.11 15.90 -36.49
C GLU A 186 7.52 14.69 -35.64
N ASN A 187 7.71 14.89 -34.32
CA ASN A 187 8.01 13.88 -33.28
C ASN A 187 9.46 13.77 -32.79
N GLU A 188 10.16 14.89 -32.53
CA GLU A 188 11.35 14.83 -31.66
C GLU A 188 10.93 14.55 -30.21
N THR A 189 11.22 13.33 -29.74
CA THR A 189 11.15 12.91 -28.35
C THR A 189 12.51 12.40 -27.95
N MET A 190 12.94 12.69 -26.72
CA MET A 190 14.16 12.12 -26.17
C MET A 190 14.06 10.58 -26.21
N GLU A 191 15.05 9.92 -26.80
CA GLU A 191 15.07 8.48 -26.98
C GLU A 191 15.53 7.78 -25.69
N ASP A 192 15.22 6.48 -25.57
CA ASP A 192 15.74 5.67 -24.46
C ASP A 192 17.28 5.54 -24.46
N SER A 193 17.93 5.86 -25.57
CA SER A 193 19.39 5.91 -25.74
C SER A 193 20.01 7.20 -25.18
N ASP A 194 19.22 8.27 -25.01
CA ASP A 194 19.71 9.58 -24.55
C ASP A 194 19.96 9.63 -23.03
N TYR A 195 19.50 8.63 -22.28
CA TYR A 195 19.72 8.53 -20.84
C TYR A 195 20.02 7.10 -20.39
N THR A 196 20.78 6.99 -19.32
CA THR A 196 21.16 5.70 -18.73
C THR A 196 20.26 5.38 -17.54
N ARG A 197 19.68 4.18 -17.54
CA ARG A 197 18.85 3.70 -16.43
C ARG A 197 19.72 3.08 -15.35
N ILE A 198 19.67 3.64 -14.15
CA ILE A 198 20.30 3.07 -12.97
C ILE A 198 19.25 2.76 -11.91
N SER A 199 19.66 2.04 -10.88
CA SER A 199 18.71 1.53 -9.90
C SER A 199 19.26 1.48 -8.49
N PHE A 200 18.36 1.73 -7.53
CA PHE A 200 18.64 1.51 -6.13
C PHE A 200 19.03 0.05 -5.87
N ARG A 201 18.26 -0.88 -6.42
CA ARG A 201 18.42 -2.33 -6.22
C ARG A 201 19.77 -2.89 -6.67
N LYS A 202 20.39 -2.32 -7.69
CA LYS A 202 21.67 -2.81 -8.22
C LYS A 202 22.77 -1.77 -7.99
N HIS A 203 22.71 -0.67 -8.73
CA HIS A 203 23.77 0.30 -8.85
C HIS A 203 24.10 1.03 -7.53
N ILE A 204 23.08 1.53 -6.83
CA ILE A 204 23.30 2.22 -5.54
C ILE A 204 23.72 1.23 -4.45
N LEU A 205 23.12 0.04 -4.39
CA LEU A 205 23.56 -0.98 -3.42
C LEU A 205 25.01 -1.42 -3.65
N ASP A 206 25.41 -1.62 -4.91
CA ASP A 206 26.79 -1.99 -5.24
C ASP A 206 27.76 -0.88 -4.84
N TRP A 207 27.45 0.38 -5.18
CA TRP A 207 28.24 1.53 -4.74
C TRP A 207 28.38 1.62 -3.22
N LEU A 208 27.28 1.52 -2.47
CA LEU A 208 27.31 1.61 -1.01
C LEU A 208 28.13 0.49 -0.37
N LYS A 209 28.12 -0.72 -0.94
CA LYS A 209 28.96 -1.83 -0.47
C LYS A 209 30.44 -1.54 -0.68
N GLU A 210 30.83 -0.97 -1.83
CA GLU A 210 32.21 -0.57 -2.05
C GLU A 210 32.62 0.56 -1.10
N CYS A 211 31.77 1.57 -0.89
CA CYS A 211 32.00 2.60 0.12
C CYS A 211 32.23 2.02 1.51
N GLN A 212 31.41 1.04 1.92
CA GLN A 212 31.51 0.42 3.24
C GLN A 212 32.81 -0.38 3.43
N LYS A 213 33.34 -0.99 2.36
CA LYS A 213 34.63 -1.70 2.43
C LYS A 213 35.77 -0.73 2.74
N GLU A 214 35.81 0.41 2.04
CA GLU A 214 36.87 1.43 2.20
C GLU A 214 36.89 2.06 3.60
N VAL A 215 35.73 2.23 4.23
CA VAL A 215 35.61 2.81 5.59
C VAL A 215 35.33 1.77 6.66
N SER A 216 35.67 0.51 6.40
CA SER A 216 35.30 -0.62 7.27
C SER A 216 35.83 -0.49 8.71
N ASN A 217 37.00 0.16 8.87
CA ASN A 217 37.64 0.46 10.15
C ASN A 217 37.18 1.78 10.80
N ILE A 218 36.32 2.57 10.14
CA ILE A 218 35.78 3.83 10.67
C ILE A 218 34.36 3.57 11.17
N THR A 219 34.21 3.27 12.46
CA THR A 219 32.97 2.78 13.07
C THR A 219 31.74 3.62 12.71
N ASN A 220 31.78 4.93 12.88
CA ASN A 220 30.61 5.79 12.61
C ASN A 220 30.19 5.78 11.13
N LEU A 221 31.15 5.73 10.19
CA LEU A 221 30.87 5.69 8.75
C LEU A 221 30.40 4.31 8.30
N ASN A 222 31.03 3.24 8.79
CA ASN A 222 30.58 1.88 8.50
C ASN A 222 29.14 1.67 8.98
N GLU A 223 28.84 2.10 10.20
CA GLU A 223 27.51 1.98 10.80
C GLU A 223 26.45 2.77 10.02
N VAL A 224 26.74 4.01 9.63
CA VAL A 224 25.77 4.82 8.88
C VAL A 224 25.53 4.26 7.47
N LEU A 225 26.56 3.74 6.80
CA LEU A 225 26.42 3.08 5.50
C LEU A 225 25.62 1.79 5.61
N ARG A 226 25.88 0.97 6.64
CA ARG A 226 25.09 -0.25 6.92
C ARG A 226 23.61 0.08 7.10
N GLN A 227 23.31 1.10 7.90
CA GLN A 227 21.95 1.57 8.14
C GLN A 227 21.27 2.03 6.84
N TYR A 228 21.99 2.75 5.96
CA TYR A 228 21.41 3.18 4.69
C TYR A 228 21.25 2.04 3.67
N ILE A 229 22.17 1.08 3.63
CA ILE A 229 22.02 -0.14 2.81
C ILE A 229 20.71 -0.87 3.17
N GLU A 230 20.42 -1.01 4.47
CA GLU A 230 19.15 -1.59 4.92
C GLU A 230 17.93 -0.78 4.45
N VAL A 231 17.98 0.56 4.50
CA VAL A 231 16.92 1.44 3.96
C VAL A 231 16.71 1.20 2.46
N VAL A 232 17.79 1.13 1.69
CA VAL A 232 17.71 0.85 0.24
C VAL A 232 17.10 -0.54 0.00
N GLN A 233 17.46 -1.55 0.78
CA GLN A 233 16.83 -2.88 0.71
C GLN A 233 15.33 -2.84 1.08
N MET A 234 14.91 -2.02 2.04
CA MET A 234 13.50 -1.84 2.42
C MET A 234 12.69 -1.27 1.25
N VAL A 235 13.21 -0.25 0.56
CA VAL A 235 12.56 0.37 -0.60
C VAL A 235 12.35 -0.63 -1.75
N ASN A 236 13.28 -1.57 -1.89
CA ASN A 236 13.24 -2.63 -2.89
C ASN A 236 12.46 -3.88 -2.43
N LYS A 237 11.90 -3.89 -1.22
CA LYS A 237 11.24 -5.05 -0.59
C LYS A 237 12.15 -6.29 -0.47
N GLU A 238 13.46 -6.06 -0.34
CA GLU A 238 14.47 -7.12 -0.19
C GLU A 238 15.04 -7.20 1.22
N TYR A 239 14.68 -6.27 2.09
CA TYR A 239 15.10 -6.29 3.48
C TYR A 239 14.56 -7.54 4.19
N LYS A 240 15.48 -8.35 4.72
CA LYS A 240 15.17 -9.47 5.60
C LYS A 240 15.41 -9.01 7.03
N GLY A 241 14.37 -9.07 7.86
CA GLY A 241 14.50 -8.75 9.28
C GLY A 241 15.54 -9.65 9.95
N LYS A 242 16.22 -9.12 10.97
CA LYS A 242 17.25 -9.84 11.74
C LYS A 242 16.67 -10.76 12.82
N ILE A 243 15.37 -10.64 13.06
CA ILE A 243 14.66 -11.42 14.07
C ILE A 243 14.34 -12.79 13.49
N MET A 244 14.82 -13.84 14.17
CA MET A 244 14.52 -15.24 13.81
C MET A 244 13.00 -15.44 13.71
N THR A 245 12.52 -15.91 12.56
CA THR A 245 11.09 -16.18 12.34
C THR A 245 10.70 -17.57 12.86
N ILE A 246 9.40 -17.86 12.91
CA ILE A 246 8.94 -19.23 13.21
C ILE A 246 9.42 -20.24 12.15
N ILE A 247 9.57 -19.81 10.89
CA ILE A 247 10.09 -20.66 9.82
C ILE A 247 11.56 -20.98 10.06
N ASP A 248 12.36 -20.00 10.49
CA ASP A 248 13.77 -20.22 10.84
C ASP A 248 13.90 -21.15 12.05
N TYR A 249 13.06 -20.97 13.07
CA TYR A 249 12.97 -21.89 14.20
C TYR A 249 12.68 -23.33 13.75
N LEU A 250 11.68 -23.53 12.88
CA LEU A 250 11.34 -24.86 12.35
C LEU A 250 12.49 -25.46 11.52
N LYS A 251 13.20 -24.65 10.72
CA LYS A 251 14.37 -25.09 9.95
C LYS A 251 15.51 -25.58 10.84
N ASN A 252 15.67 -25.01 12.02
CA ASN A 252 16.71 -25.35 12.98
C ASN A 252 16.39 -26.61 13.82
N ILE A 253 15.21 -27.21 13.66
CA ILE A 253 14.89 -28.50 14.28
C ILE A 253 15.53 -29.61 13.44
N ASN A 254 16.49 -30.32 14.03
CA ASN A 254 17.21 -31.43 13.38
C ASN A 254 16.37 -32.70 13.24
N ASP A 255 15.37 -32.90 14.10
CA ASP A 255 14.46 -34.05 14.05
C ASP A 255 13.31 -33.77 13.06
N ASP A 256 13.35 -34.45 11.92
CA ASP A 256 12.35 -34.33 10.86
C ASP A 256 10.94 -34.70 11.31
N SER A 257 10.80 -35.72 12.15
CA SER A 257 9.49 -36.16 12.66
C SER A 257 8.89 -35.08 13.55
N LYS A 258 9.69 -34.56 14.50
CA LYS A 258 9.28 -33.45 15.38
C LYS A 258 8.92 -32.20 14.58
N ARG A 259 9.73 -31.85 13.59
CA ARG A 259 9.49 -30.70 12.70
C ARG A 259 8.17 -30.85 11.94
N ASN A 260 7.90 -32.02 11.39
CA ASN A 260 6.64 -32.32 10.69
C ASN A 260 5.43 -32.28 11.64
N ASP A 261 5.56 -32.82 12.85
CA ASP A 261 4.51 -32.73 13.88
C ASP A 261 4.17 -31.26 14.20
N TYR A 262 5.16 -30.39 14.36
CA TYR A 262 4.93 -28.97 14.64
C TYR A 262 4.29 -28.23 13.47
N ILE A 263 4.69 -28.55 12.24
CA ILE A 263 4.04 -28.01 11.02
C ILE A 263 2.57 -28.45 10.98
N ASN A 264 2.29 -29.72 11.32
CA ASN A 264 0.93 -30.24 11.36
C ASN A 264 0.08 -29.54 12.42
N ILE A 265 0.61 -29.31 13.63
CA ILE A 265 -0.06 -28.55 14.69
C ILE A 265 -0.37 -27.11 14.23
N LEU A 266 0.60 -26.42 13.62
CA LEU A 266 0.38 -25.06 13.11
C LEU A 266 -0.73 -25.02 12.05
N ASN A 267 -0.74 -25.99 11.14
CA ASN A 267 -1.75 -26.11 10.09
C ASN A 267 -3.13 -26.46 10.66
N SER A 268 -3.21 -27.41 11.60
CA SER A 268 -4.47 -27.80 12.24
C SER A 268 -5.06 -26.62 13.01
N THR A 269 -4.28 -25.96 13.87
CA THR A 269 -4.72 -24.79 14.65
C THR A 269 -5.17 -23.65 13.74
N LYS A 270 -4.41 -23.34 12.66
CA LYS A 270 -4.81 -22.32 11.68
C LYS A 270 -6.15 -22.64 11.02
N ASN A 271 -6.33 -23.89 10.59
CA ASN A 271 -7.53 -24.33 9.91
C ASN A 271 -8.75 -24.36 10.85
N GLU A 272 -8.57 -24.87 12.07
CA GLU A 272 -9.61 -24.87 13.10
C GLU A 272 -10.06 -23.46 13.44
N TYR A 273 -9.12 -22.56 13.74
CA TYR A 273 -9.43 -21.16 14.02
C TYR A 273 -10.13 -20.48 12.84
N SER A 274 -9.69 -20.75 11.61
CA SER A 274 -10.31 -20.18 10.40
C SER A 274 -11.75 -20.67 10.20
N ARG A 275 -12.05 -21.95 10.46
CA ARG A 275 -13.41 -22.50 10.43
C ARG A 275 -14.28 -21.91 11.53
N ALA A 276 -13.78 -21.86 12.77
CA ALA A 276 -14.50 -21.27 13.90
C ALA A 276 -14.81 -19.80 13.66
N LYS A 277 -13.82 -19.03 13.19
CA LYS A 277 -13.96 -17.62 12.80
C LYS A 277 -15.01 -17.43 11.70
N ALA A 278 -15.00 -18.27 10.67
CA ALA A 278 -16.00 -18.22 9.61
C ALA A 278 -17.39 -18.50 10.18
N LYS A 279 -17.54 -19.53 11.04
CA LYS A 279 -18.81 -19.85 11.70
C LYS A 279 -19.34 -18.67 12.51
N LEU A 280 -18.52 -18.07 13.39
CA LEU A 280 -18.91 -16.91 14.21
C LEU A 280 -19.48 -15.77 13.37
N LYS A 281 -18.84 -15.45 12.24
CA LYS A 281 -19.34 -14.43 11.31
C LYS A 281 -20.65 -14.83 10.66
N LYS A 282 -20.78 -16.08 10.21
CA LYS A 282 -22.04 -16.57 9.61
C LYS A 282 -23.18 -16.46 10.62
N ASP A 283 -22.95 -16.88 11.85
CA ASP A 283 -23.96 -16.85 12.92
C ASP A 283 -24.36 -15.41 13.26
N PHE A 284 -23.39 -14.49 13.37
CA PHE A 284 -23.64 -13.07 13.57
C PHE A 284 -24.54 -12.45 12.50
N PHE A 285 -24.24 -12.67 11.22
CA PHE A 285 -25.03 -12.09 10.12
C PHE A 285 -26.37 -12.79 9.90
N LYS A 286 -26.47 -14.10 10.18
CA LYS A 286 -27.69 -14.88 9.95
C LYS A 286 -28.77 -14.68 11.01
N GLY A 287 -28.38 -14.49 12.28
CA GLY A 287 -29.33 -14.28 13.38
C GLY A 287 -29.12 -12.91 14.02
N ASN A 288 -28.10 -12.81 14.85
CA ASN A 288 -27.92 -11.75 15.84
C ASN A 288 -28.06 -10.32 15.26
N LEU A 289 -27.42 -10.03 14.13
CA LEU A 289 -27.45 -8.70 13.54
C LEU A 289 -28.86 -8.31 13.06
N VAL A 290 -29.55 -9.21 12.35
CA VAL A 290 -30.86 -8.90 11.76
C VAL A 290 -31.90 -8.73 12.86
N ASP A 291 -31.85 -9.58 13.89
CA ASP A 291 -32.74 -9.49 15.04
C ASP A 291 -32.52 -8.19 15.81
N TYR A 292 -31.25 -7.85 16.11
CA TYR A 292 -30.89 -6.60 16.76
C TYR A 292 -31.41 -5.39 15.99
N LEU A 293 -31.11 -5.32 14.68
CA LEU A 293 -31.52 -4.21 13.83
C LEU A 293 -33.04 -4.10 13.75
N SER A 294 -33.74 -5.23 13.63
CA SER A 294 -35.20 -5.27 13.59
C SER A 294 -35.79 -4.68 14.87
N ILE A 295 -35.33 -5.13 16.04
CA ILE A 295 -35.79 -4.65 17.34
C ILE A 295 -35.52 -3.15 17.48
N LYS A 296 -34.28 -2.71 17.26
CA LYS A 296 -33.89 -1.30 17.45
C LYS A 296 -34.56 -0.33 16.48
N LEU A 297 -34.84 -0.76 15.25
CA LEU A 297 -35.63 0.06 14.33
C LEU A 297 -37.06 0.22 14.83
N LYS A 298 -37.68 -0.83 15.39
CA LYS A 298 -39.08 -0.76 15.89
C LYS A 298 -39.23 0.01 17.21
N GLU A 299 -38.22 0.00 18.07
CA GLU A 299 -38.19 0.80 19.31
C GLU A 299 -38.08 2.31 19.03
N ASP A 300 -37.43 2.69 17.94
CA ASP A 300 -37.16 4.09 17.59
C ASP A 300 -38.31 4.71 16.78
N LYS A 301 -38.92 5.77 17.32
CA LYS A 301 -40.10 6.43 16.74
C LYS A 301 -39.88 6.93 15.31
N ASP A 302 -38.67 7.41 15.01
CA ASP A 302 -38.34 7.97 13.69
C ASP A 302 -38.01 6.87 12.67
N TRP A 303 -37.65 5.68 13.13
CA TRP A 303 -37.14 4.60 12.29
C TRP A 303 -38.06 3.38 12.21
N LYS A 304 -39.14 3.31 13.00
CA LYS A 304 -40.09 2.18 13.05
C LYS A 304 -40.71 1.77 11.70
N CYS A 305 -40.76 2.68 10.74
CA CYS A 305 -41.26 2.42 9.39
C CYS A 305 -40.29 1.63 8.52
N TRP A 306 -39.02 1.51 8.92
CA TRP A 306 -38.04 0.67 8.26
C TRP A 306 -38.17 -0.79 8.68
N ASN A 307 -37.88 -1.67 7.74
CA ASN A 307 -37.76 -3.10 7.90
C ASN A 307 -36.36 -3.50 7.44
N VAL A 308 -35.83 -4.56 8.04
CA VAL A 308 -34.55 -5.16 7.67
C VAL A 308 -34.79 -6.64 7.41
N GLU A 309 -34.15 -7.19 6.38
CA GLU A 309 -34.14 -8.63 6.15
C GLU A 309 -32.80 -9.09 5.59
N LEU A 310 -32.47 -10.35 5.87
CA LEU A 310 -31.42 -11.10 5.19
C LEU A 310 -32.03 -11.83 3.99
N GLY A 311 -31.51 -11.58 2.80
CA GLY A 311 -32.00 -12.19 1.56
C GLY A 311 -30.88 -12.76 0.69
N GLY A 312 -31.27 -13.53 -0.32
CA GLY A 312 -30.38 -14.24 -1.24
C GLY A 312 -30.09 -15.68 -0.83
N GLU A 313 -28.96 -16.23 -1.29
CA GLU A 313 -28.53 -17.60 -1.02
C GLU A 313 -27.80 -17.66 0.34
N ILE A 314 -28.55 -17.72 1.45
CA ILE A 314 -28.02 -17.65 2.85
C ILE A 314 -26.90 -18.68 3.12
N ASN A 315 -26.92 -19.83 2.46
CA ASN A 315 -25.87 -20.85 2.59
C ASN A 315 -24.53 -20.44 1.94
N LYS A 316 -24.55 -19.38 1.13
CA LYS A 316 -23.42 -18.80 0.39
C LYS A 316 -23.13 -17.37 0.85
N ILE A 317 -23.32 -17.08 2.13
CA ILE A 317 -23.13 -15.74 2.72
C ILE A 317 -21.70 -15.18 2.58
N ASP A 318 -20.72 -16.07 2.47
CA ASP A 318 -19.31 -15.80 2.22
C ASP A 318 -18.97 -15.60 0.73
N ILE A 319 -19.94 -15.70 -0.18
CA ILE A 319 -19.73 -15.50 -1.62
C ILE A 319 -20.24 -14.11 -2.03
N LYS A 320 -19.41 -13.42 -2.82
CA LYS A 320 -19.69 -12.09 -3.36
C LYS A 320 -21.08 -12.01 -3.97
N TYR A 321 -21.87 -11.03 -3.51
CA TYR A 321 -23.22 -10.71 -3.99
C TYR A 321 -24.30 -11.80 -3.86
N LYS A 322 -24.00 -12.94 -3.21
CA LYS A 322 -24.98 -14.03 -3.06
C LYS A 322 -25.94 -13.82 -1.91
N THR A 323 -25.51 -13.13 -0.86
CA THR A 323 -26.34 -12.75 0.29
C THR A 323 -26.27 -11.25 0.51
N HIS A 324 -27.32 -10.71 1.10
CA HIS A 324 -27.43 -9.29 1.39
C HIS A 324 -28.29 -9.06 2.63
N ILE A 325 -28.00 -7.98 3.36
CA ILE A 325 -28.93 -7.42 4.33
C ILE A 325 -29.52 -6.16 3.69
N LYS A 326 -30.84 -6.08 3.62
CA LYS A 326 -31.54 -4.99 2.94
C LYS A 326 -32.45 -4.24 3.91
N PHE A 327 -32.48 -2.92 3.79
CA PHE A 327 -33.35 -2.05 4.56
C PHE A 327 -34.34 -1.35 3.61
N PHE A 328 -35.62 -1.42 3.96
CA PHE A 328 -36.72 -0.92 3.12
C PHE A 328 -37.94 -0.54 3.95
N LYS A 329 -38.79 0.35 3.45
CA LYS A 329 -40.10 0.63 4.08
C LYS A 329 -41.24 -0.16 3.44
N ASN A 330 -41.31 -0.16 2.11
CA ASN A 330 -42.37 -0.83 1.35
C ASN A 330 -41.81 -1.97 0.48
N LYS A 331 -42.60 -3.03 0.29
CA LYS A 331 -42.19 -4.23 -0.48
C LYS A 331 -42.04 -3.97 -1.99
N ASP A 332 -42.68 -2.92 -2.50
CA ASP A 332 -42.69 -2.52 -3.90
C ASP A 332 -41.50 -1.65 -4.30
N TRP A 333 -40.70 -1.17 -3.33
CA TRP A 333 -39.49 -0.39 -3.58
C TRP A 333 -38.58 -1.08 -4.58
N LYS A 334 -37.98 -0.30 -5.47
CA LYS A 334 -37.00 -0.73 -6.49
C LYS A 334 -35.58 -0.28 -6.15
N VAL A 335 -35.42 0.68 -5.24
CA VAL A 335 -34.15 1.11 -4.66
C VAL A 335 -34.21 0.94 -3.14
N VAL A 336 -33.19 0.31 -2.58
CA VAL A 336 -33.10 0.03 -1.14
C VAL A 336 -31.69 0.36 -0.63
N TYR A 337 -31.54 0.35 0.68
CA TYR A 337 -30.22 0.35 1.29
C TYR A 337 -29.73 -1.09 1.48
N TRP A 338 -28.51 -1.36 1.04
CA TRP A 338 -27.84 -2.64 1.07
C TRP A 338 -26.64 -2.60 2.00
N LEU A 339 -26.50 -3.67 2.78
CA LEU A 339 -25.24 -4.14 3.31
C LEU A 339 -24.87 -5.45 2.58
N ARG A 340 -23.72 -5.46 1.92
CA ARG A 340 -23.26 -6.59 1.10
C ARG A 340 -21.76 -6.83 1.26
N PHE A 341 -21.33 -8.02 0.82
CA PHE A 341 -19.93 -8.43 0.77
C PHE A 341 -19.35 -8.22 -0.64
N HIS A 342 -18.21 -7.55 -0.72
CA HIS A 342 -17.52 -7.24 -1.97
C HIS A 342 -16.61 -8.38 -2.47
N ASN A 343 -16.15 -9.23 -1.56
CA ASN A 343 -15.25 -10.34 -1.87
C ASN A 343 -15.92 -11.68 -1.55
N ASN A 344 -15.26 -12.77 -1.93
CA ASN A 344 -15.60 -14.12 -1.44
C ASN A 344 -15.05 -14.32 -0.02
N ASP A 345 -15.27 -13.31 0.83
CA ASP A 345 -14.96 -13.26 2.24
C ASP A 345 -15.99 -12.39 2.96
N MET A 346 -16.21 -12.66 4.23
CA MET A 346 -17.04 -11.79 5.10
C MET A 346 -16.17 -10.73 5.78
N ASN A 347 -15.20 -10.13 5.07
CA ASN A 347 -14.36 -9.05 5.62
C ASN A 347 -14.59 -7.74 4.90
N SER A 348 -14.86 -7.81 3.59
CA SER A 348 -14.98 -6.62 2.75
C SER A 348 -16.45 -6.22 2.63
N LEU A 349 -16.95 -5.51 3.64
CA LEU A 349 -18.31 -4.98 3.62
C LEU A 349 -18.40 -3.70 2.79
N TYR A 350 -19.53 -3.49 2.14
CA TYR A 350 -19.87 -2.20 1.57
C TYR A 350 -21.36 -1.90 1.76
N TRP A 351 -21.64 -0.60 1.86
CA TRP A 351 -22.96 -0.04 2.04
C TRP A 351 -23.37 0.60 0.73
N ALA A 352 -24.62 0.41 0.31
CA ALA A 352 -25.09 1.03 -0.93
C ALA A 352 -26.58 1.36 -0.92
N VAL A 353 -26.94 2.56 -1.37
CA VAL A 353 -28.30 2.87 -1.81
C VAL A 353 -28.37 2.55 -3.29
N ALA A 354 -28.98 1.42 -3.61
CA ALA A 354 -28.86 0.82 -4.94
C ALA A 354 -30.12 0.08 -5.38
N ARG A 355 -30.19 -0.16 -6.68
CA ARG A 355 -31.28 -0.89 -7.33
C ARG A 355 -31.43 -2.32 -6.80
N LEU A 356 -32.66 -2.83 -6.82
CA LEU A 356 -33.00 -4.23 -6.54
C LEU A 356 -32.88 -5.15 -7.76
N THR A 357 -33.12 -4.61 -8.96
CA THR A 357 -33.16 -5.37 -10.21
C THR A 357 -32.18 -4.83 -11.22
N ASP A 358 -31.59 -5.71 -12.02
CA ASP A 358 -30.64 -5.29 -13.04
C ASP A 358 -31.27 -4.55 -14.22
N LYS A 359 -32.59 -4.59 -14.33
CA LYS A 359 -33.38 -3.87 -15.34
C LYS A 359 -33.47 -2.36 -15.08
N LEU A 360 -33.24 -1.91 -13.84
CA LEU A 360 -33.38 -0.51 -13.46
C LEU A 360 -32.05 0.23 -13.64
N ASP A 361 -32.00 1.27 -14.48
CA ASP A 361 -30.84 2.15 -14.60
C ASP A 361 -31.03 3.43 -13.78
N LEU A 362 -30.08 3.76 -12.90
CA LEU A 362 -30.14 4.93 -12.03
C LEU A 362 -29.43 6.15 -12.61
N THR A 363 -28.95 6.11 -13.85
CA THR A 363 -28.18 7.20 -14.49
C THR A 363 -28.95 8.51 -14.53
N ASN A 364 -30.23 8.49 -14.91
CA ASN A 364 -31.05 9.70 -14.98
C ASN A 364 -31.24 10.34 -13.60
N ILE A 365 -31.56 9.53 -12.59
CA ILE A 365 -31.69 9.97 -11.20
C ILE A 365 -30.37 10.55 -10.69
N ASN A 366 -29.24 9.89 -10.98
CA ASN A 366 -27.93 10.39 -10.60
C ASN A 366 -27.57 11.72 -11.28
N ASN A 367 -27.95 11.90 -12.55
CA ASN A 367 -27.74 13.15 -13.27
C ASN A 367 -28.56 14.30 -12.69
N GLU A 368 -29.84 14.06 -12.35
CA GLU A 368 -30.67 15.04 -11.63
C GLU A 368 -30.03 15.47 -10.31
N ILE A 369 -29.56 14.50 -9.53
CA ILE A 369 -28.90 14.75 -8.25
C ILE A 369 -27.64 15.61 -8.43
N LYS A 370 -26.82 15.32 -9.46
CA LYS A 370 -25.61 16.10 -9.77
C LYS A 370 -25.93 17.53 -10.22
N ASN A 371 -26.95 17.70 -11.05
CA ASN A 371 -27.36 19.00 -11.60
C ASN A 371 -27.83 19.96 -10.50
N ASN A 372 -28.28 19.45 -9.36
CA ASN A 372 -28.62 20.26 -8.18
C ASN A 372 -27.38 20.81 -7.42
N GLY A 373 -26.17 20.65 -7.95
CA GLY A 373 -24.93 21.24 -7.39
C GLY A 373 -24.36 20.49 -6.18
N LEU A 374 -24.83 19.27 -5.93
CA LEU A 374 -24.54 18.50 -4.73
C LEU A 374 -23.35 17.56 -4.97
N ILE A 375 -22.15 18.04 -4.67
CA ILE A 375 -20.91 17.24 -4.76
C ILE A 375 -20.67 16.53 -3.44
N CYS A 376 -20.47 15.23 -3.52
CA CYS A 376 -20.18 14.39 -2.38
C CYS A 376 -19.04 13.43 -2.74
N SER A 377 -18.17 13.12 -1.77
CA SER A 377 -17.00 12.24 -1.88
C SER A 377 -17.33 10.78 -2.21
N HIS A 378 -18.61 10.43 -2.32
CA HIS A 378 -19.07 9.06 -2.51
C HIS A 378 -19.30 8.75 -4.00
N LYS A 379 -19.12 7.48 -4.36
CA LYS A 379 -19.19 7.04 -5.74
C LYS A 379 -20.65 6.81 -6.17
N GLN A 380 -21.05 7.44 -7.27
CA GLN A 380 -22.29 7.17 -8.00
C GLN A 380 -22.02 6.27 -9.20
N THR A 381 -22.92 5.33 -9.48
CA THR A 381 -22.81 4.43 -10.64
C THR A 381 -24.19 4.19 -11.25
N ARG A 382 -24.26 3.60 -12.44
CA ARG A 382 -25.54 3.18 -13.06
C ARG A 382 -26.42 2.28 -12.17
N THR A 383 -25.83 1.65 -11.15
CA THR A 383 -26.54 0.71 -10.25
C THR A 383 -26.77 1.26 -8.85
N SER A 384 -26.10 2.35 -8.45
CA SER A 384 -26.16 2.90 -7.10
C SER A 384 -26.11 4.43 -7.08
N ILE A 385 -26.93 5.01 -6.21
CA ILE A 385 -26.97 6.44 -5.93
C ILE A 385 -25.86 6.82 -4.95
N LEU A 386 -25.57 5.90 -4.03
CA LEU A 386 -24.55 6.05 -3.04
C LEU A 386 -23.94 4.69 -2.77
N TRP A 387 -22.61 4.59 -2.76
CA TRP A 387 -21.95 3.44 -2.14
C TRP A 387 -20.60 3.82 -1.57
N LYS A 388 -20.21 3.10 -0.51
CA LYS A 388 -18.87 3.16 0.08
C LYS A 388 -18.47 1.83 0.68
N PHE A 389 -17.17 1.57 0.70
CA PHE A 389 -16.62 0.50 1.53
C PHE A 389 -16.86 0.84 2.99
N SER A 390 -17.10 -0.20 3.77
CA SER A 390 -17.14 -0.09 5.22
C SER A 390 -15.73 0.09 5.76
N ASP A 391 -15.57 0.99 6.73
CA ASP A 391 -14.33 1.08 7.52
C ASP A 391 -14.28 -0.01 8.61
N PHE A 392 -15.38 -0.76 8.81
CA PHE A 392 -15.43 -1.87 9.77
C PHE A 392 -14.60 -3.06 9.32
N ASP A 393 -13.55 -3.33 10.08
CA ASP A 393 -12.69 -4.50 9.95
C ASP A 393 -13.18 -5.61 10.89
N LEU A 394 -13.94 -6.56 10.35
CA LEU A 394 -14.47 -7.69 11.13
C LEU A 394 -13.37 -8.61 11.65
N ASP A 395 -12.20 -8.63 11.04
CA ASP A 395 -11.09 -9.47 11.48
C ASP A 395 -10.42 -8.90 12.73
N LYS A 396 -10.26 -7.58 12.82
CA LYS A 396 -9.78 -6.91 14.03
C LYS A 396 -10.78 -6.99 15.18
N ASN A 397 -12.07 -7.04 14.86
CA ASN A 397 -13.16 -7.02 15.84
C ASN A 397 -13.74 -8.40 16.14
N ILE A 398 -13.07 -9.49 15.74
CA ILE A 398 -13.58 -10.87 15.95
C ILE A 398 -13.85 -11.19 17.42
N HIS A 399 -13.13 -10.56 18.34
CA HIS A 399 -13.33 -10.71 19.79
C HIS A 399 -14.74 -10.28 20.25
N LEU A 400 -15.35 -9.29 19.58
CA LEU A 400 -16.74 -8.88 19.85
C LEU A 400 -17.75 -9.97 19.48
N LEU A 401 -17.37 -10.93 18.63
CA LEU A 401 -18.22 -12.05 18.23
C LEU A 401 -18.05 -13.30 19.11
N ILE A 402 -17.10 -13.30 20.05
CA ILE A 402 -16.80 -14.47 20.90
C ILE A 402 -17.49 -14.36 22.27
N GLU A 403 -17.61 -13.15 22.83
CA GLU A 403 -18.13 -12.97 24.18
C GLU A 403 -19.66 -13.07 24.22
N GLU A 404 -20.22 -14.11 24.84
CA GLU A 404 -21.67 -14.32 25.10
C GLU A 404 -22.40 -13.19 25.85
N LYS A 405 -21.70 -12.10 26.24
CA LYS A 405 -22.33 -10.93 26.84
C LYS A 405 -23.06 -10.14 25.76
N ALA A 406 -24.38 -10.22 25.77
CA ALA A 406 -25.29 -9.50 24.87
C ALA A 406 -24.90 -8.02 24.65
N GLU A 407 -24.41 -7.34 25.69
CA GLU A 407 -24.01 -5.93 25.65
C GLU A 407 -22.86 -5.60 24.66
N LYS A 408 -21.96 -6.54 24.35
CA LYS A 408 -20.83 -6.33 23.40
C LYS A 408 -21.15 -6.74 21.96
N TYR A 409 -21.97 -7.78 21.75
CA TYR A 409 -22.55 -8.07 20.43
C TYR A 409 -23.36 -6.88 19.90
N ASP A 410 -24.01 -6.17 20.82
CA ASP A 410 -24.72 -4.94 20.50
C ASP A 410 -23.79 -3.84 19.98
N GLU A 411 -22.52 -3.77 20.37
CA GLU A 411 -21.63 -2.69 19.91
C GLU A 411 -21.42 -2.72 18.40
N LEU A 412 -21.09 -3.89 17.85
CA LEU A 412 -20.93 -4.05 16.41
C LEU A 412 -22.25 -3.78 15.67
N SER A 413 -23.36 -4.27 16.21
CA SER A 413 -24.69 -4.10 15.64
C SER A 413 -25.17 -2.64 15.70
N LYS A 414 -24.87 -1.91 16.79
CA LYS A 414 -25.08 -0.46 16.96
C LYS A 414 -24.31 0.32 15.91
N ASN A 415 -23.06 -0.03 15.70
CA ASN A 415 -22.20 0.63 14.71
C ASN A 415 -22.76 0.47 13.29
N ILE A 416 -23.23 -0.73 12.94
CA ILE A 416 -23.92 -0.98 11.66
C ILE A 416 -25.21 -0.18 11.54
N LEU A 417 -26.01 -0.12 12.61
CA LEU A 417 -27.24 0.70 12.64
C LEU A 417 -26.94 2.19 12.45
N ASN A 418 -25.94 2.72 13.14
CA ASN A 418 -25.53 4.11 13.05
C ASN A 418 -25.03 4.45 11.64
N GLU A 419 -24.26 3.55 11.02
CA GLU A 419 -23.80 3.72 9.65
C GLU A 419 -24.97 3.81 8.65
N PHE A 420 -25.97 2.94 8.82
CA PHE A 420 -27.22 3.02 8.07
C PHE A 420 -27.91 4.39 8.30
N LYS A 421 -28.12 4.79 9.56
CA LYS A 421 -28.80 6.06 9.90
C LYS A 421 -28.07 7.27 9.31
N ASN A 422 -26.75 7.33 9.47
CA ASN A 422 -25.90 8.39 8.92
C ASN A 422 -25.99 8.43 7.39
N THR A 423 -25.95 7.28 6.73
CA THR A 423 -26.05 7.22 5.27
C THR A 423 -27.39 7.73 4.75
N ILE A 424 -28.49 7.40 5.43
CA ILE A 424 -29.82 7.93 5.10
C ILE A 424 -29.91 9.44 5.39
N GLY A 425 -29.29 9.92 6.47
CA GLY A 425 -29.16 11.35 6.77
C GLY A 425 -28.44 12.12 5.66
N LEU A 426 -27.32 11.58 5.17
CA LEU A 426 -26.55 12.17 4.06
C LEU A 426 -27.37 12.33 2.78
N LEU A 427 -28.26 11.38 2.45
CA LEU A 427 -29.17 11.55 1.30
C LEU A 427 -30.04 12.81 1.43
N LYS A 428 -30.61 13.02 2.61
CA LYS A 428 -31.48 14.17 2.87
C LYS A 428 -30.70 15.48 2.91
N GLU A 429 -29.56 15.49 3.60
CA GLU A 429 -28.76 16.70 3.81
C GLU A 429 -28.00 17.11 2.55
N ASN A 430 -27.29 16.16 1.95
CA ASN A 430 -26.35 16.42 0.87
C ASN A 430 -26.94 16.17 -0.50
N TYR A 431 -27.99 15.35 -0.65
CA TYR A 431 -28.58 15.08 -1.96
C TYR A 431 -30.01 15.63 -2.10
N LYS A 432 -30.52 16.30 -1.06
CA LYS A 432 -31.87 16.90 -0.98
C LYS A 432 -32.98 15.97 -1.47
N THR A 433 -32.80 14.67 -1.24
CA THR A 433 -33.71 13.62 -1.67
C THR A 433 -33.77 12.51 -0.62
N THR A 434 -34.83 11.72 -0.64
CA THR A 434 -34.95 10.53 0.20
C THR A 434 -35.13 9.28 -0.66
N ILE A 435 -34.85 8.11 -0.09
CA ILE A 435 -35.12 6.83 -0.77
C ILE A 435 -36.62 6.71 -1.13
N ASP A 436 -37.52 7.27 -0.31
CA ASP A 436 -38.94 7.36 -0.62
C ASP A 436 -39.20 8.17 -1.90
N ASP A 437 -38.60 9.36 -2.03
CA ASP A 437 -38.78 10.23 -3.21
C ASP A 437 -38.25 9.56 -4.48
N ILE A 438 -37.08 8.92 -4.37
CA ILE A 438 -36.47 8.14 -5.46
C ILE A 438 -37.42 7.02 -5.92
N ASN A 439 -37.94 6.22 -4.99
CA ASN A 439 -38.83 5.12 -5.33
C ASN A 439 -40.16 5.62 -5.91
N LYS A 440 -40.73 6.71 -5.40
CA LYS A 440 -41.94 7.34 -5.96
C LYS A 440 -41.72 7.76 -7.41
N LYS A 441 -40.61 8.43 -7.71
CA LYS A 441 -40.24 8.82 -9.08
C LYS A 441 -40.11 7.62 -10.01
N ILE A 442 -39.45 6.55 -9.56
CA ILE A 442 -39.28 5.32 -10.36
C ILE A 442 -40.64 4.70 -10.70
N ILE A 443 -41.53 4.59 -9.70
CA ILE A 443 -42.87 4.00 -9.88
C ILE A 443 -43.73 4.86 -10.83
N GLN A 444 -43.61 6.19 -10.76
CA GLN A 444 -44.35 7.10 -11.65
C GLN A 444 -43.89 7.03 -13.12
N ASN A 445 -42.61 6.77 -13.35
CA ASN A 445 -42.02 6.71 -14.70
C ASN A 445 -42.09 5.30 -15.33
N ASP A 446 -42.45 4.28 -14.56
CA ASP A 446 -42.59 2.89 -15.00
C ASP A 446 -43.80 2.24 -14.30
N PRO A 447 -45.04 2.75 -14.54
CA PRO A 447 -46.24 2.12 -14.01
C PRO A 447 -46.41 0.76 -14.68
N ILE A 448 -46.47 -0.29 -13.86
CA ILE A 448 -46.66 -1.69 -14.31
C ILE A 448 -47.77 -1.81 -15.34
#